data_AF-A0A5C8D504-F1
#
_entry.id   AF-A0A5C8D504-F1
#
_cell.length_a   1.000
_cell.length_b   1.000
_cell.length_c   1.000
_cell.angle_alpha   90.00
_cell.angle_beta   90.00
_cell.angle_gamma   90.00
#
_symmetry.space_group_name_H-M   'P 1'
#
loop_
_entity.id
_entity.type
_entity.pdbx_description
1 polymer ?
#
loop_
_entity_poly.entity_id
_entity_poly.type
_entity_poly.pdbx_seq_one_letter_code
_entity_poly.pdbx_strand_id
1 'polypeptide(L)'
;MKTKNLILLLISVLIISCGNPMNPPKNDNEKGKVIITEADKTYKVRMGTIEKEIKPSEMTNAWKNYIGGKKVLNPTYNSYFGWYFEDGTGDYWEASYKQGKYPRAKCYGATICSNNDTLYLMGVYYNYYTKGMPNNWMLIYIQSDGQERGYYGGGSNENIKPDNSTEWTHYTSPVDPLGKLTNY
;
A
#
# COMPACT_ATOMS: atom_id res chain seq x y z
N MET A 1 50.31 42.36 -22.27
CA MET A 1 49.58 42.62 -21.00
C MET A 1 48.41 41.66 -20.91
N LYS A 2 48.36 40.88 -19.81
CA LYS A 2 47.23 40.03 -19.44
C LYS A 2 46.26 40.87 -18.62
N THR A 3 44.97 40.76 -18.89
CA THR A 3 43.94 41.12 -17.91
C THR A 3 42.98 39.95 -17.81
N LYS A 4 43.14 39.19 -16.72
CA LYS A 4 42.06 38.38 -16.13
C LYS A 4 41.22 39.34 -15.28
N ASN A 5 39.90 39.26 -15.36
CA ASN A 5 39.09 38.98 -14.18
C ASN A 5 37.67 38.56 -14.55
N LEU A 6 37.28 37.50 -13.86
CA LEU A 6 36.01 36.82 -13.75
C LEU A 6 35.03 37.68 -12.93
N ILE A 7 33.72 37.63 -13.21
CA ILE A 7 32.66 37.34 -12.21
C ILE A 7 31.30 37.14 -12.92
N LEU A 8 30.63 36.15 -12.35
CA LEU A 8 29.37 35.44 -12.60
C LEU A 8 28.09 36.32 -12.56
N LEU A 9 27.06 35.97 -13.32
CA LEU A 9 25.67 36.07 -12.84
C LEU A 9 24.78 34.98 -13.47
N LEU A 10 24.13 34.20 -12.60
CA LEU A 10 23.13 33.19 -12.89
C LEU A 10 21.90 33.79 -13.60
N ILE A 11 21.36 33.06 -14.58
CA ILE A 11 19.92 33.01 -14.81
C ILE A 11 19.50 31.54 -14.96
N SER A 12 18.87 31.07 -13.90
CA SER A 12 18.15 29.82 -13.71
C SER A 12 16.80 29.83 -14.42
N VAL A 13 16.50 28.78 -15.20
CA VAL A 13 15.15 28.18 -15.33
C VAL A 13 15.39 26.70 -15.69
N LEU A 14 15.53 25.79 -14.72
CA LEU A 14 14.42 24.96 -14.24
C LEU A 14 13.40 24.62 -15.34
N ILE A 15 13.80 23.82 -16.33
CA ILE A 15 12.85 22.94 -17.01
C ILE A 15 12.72 21.67 -16.15
N ILE A 16 12.17 21.83 -14.94
CA ILE A 16 11.36 20.75 -14.40
C ILE A 16 10.15 20.76 -15.33
N SER A 17 10.20 19.92 -16.35
CA SER A 17 8.98 19.49 -17.02
C SER A 17 8.13 18.87 -15.91
N CYS A 18 7.26 19.68 -15.31
CA CYS A 18 6.05 19.21 -14.70
C CYS A 18 5.24 18.59 -15.84
N GLY A 19 5.63 17.38 -16.26
CA GLY A 19 4.70 16.48 -16.91
C GLY A 19 3.51 16.45 -15.97
N ASN A 20 2.37 16.94 -16.43
CA ASN A 20 1.16 16.96 -15.63
C ASN A 20 1.06 15.62 -14.91
N PRO A 21 0.97 15.58 -13.57
CA PRO A 21 0.71 14.31 -12.91
C PRO A 21 -0.54 13.78 -13.59
N MET A 22 -0.41 12.63 -14.26
CA MET A 22 -1.58 11.99 -14.86
C MET A 22 -2.55 11.84 -13.71
N ASN A 23 -3.67 12.56 -13.80
CA ASN A 23 -4.74 12.38 -12.83
C ASN A 23 -5.00 10.87 -12.78
N PRO A 24 -5.05 10.28 -11.58
CA PRO A 24 -5.41 8.88 -11.49
C PRO A 24 -6.70 8.67 -12.28
N PRO A 25 -6.84 7.53 -12.98
CA PRO A 25 -8.07 7.24 -13.71
C PRO A 25 -9.26 7.46 -12.78
N LYS A 26 -10.16 8.37 -13.19
CA LYS A 26 -11.31 8.80 -12.40
C LYS A 26 -12.23 7.61 -12.17
N ASN A 27 -12.62 7.37 -10.92
CA ASN A 27 -13.44 6.23 -10.53
C ASN A 27 -14.91 6.65 -10.42
N ASP A 28 -15.70 6.40 -11.46
CA ASP A 28 -17.14 6.69 -11.48
C ASP A 28 -18.00 5.49 -10.99
N ASN A 29 -17.39 4.43 -10.43
CA ASN A 29 -18.11 3.24 -9.92
C ASN A 29 -18.19 3.21 -8.38
N GLU A 30 -19.40 2.95 -7.86
CA GLU A 30 -19.73 2.79 -6.43
C GLU A 30 -19.16 1.50 -5.78
N LYS A 31 -18.62 0.57 -6.59
CA LYS A 31 -18.00 -0.69 -6.12
C LYS A 31 -16.54 -0.77 -6.58
N GLY A 32 -15.64 -1.12 -5.66
CA GLY A 32 -14.23 -0.78 -5.68
C GLY A 32 -13.38 -1.29 -6.84
N LYS A 33 -12.94 -0.32 -7.65
CA LYS A 33 -11.56 -0.03 -8.12
C LYS A 33 -10.77 -1.04 -8.98
N VAL A 34 -10.33 -0.45 -10.09
CA VAL A 34 -9.31 -0.90 -11.06
C VAL A 34 -7.94 -1.12 -10.39
N ILE A 35 -7.40 -2.33 -10.56
CA ILE A 35 -5.97 -2.62 -10.37
C ILE A 35 -5.25 -2.06 -11.61
N ILE A 36 -4.38 -1.07 -11.42
CA ILE A 36 -3.68 -0.43 -12.54
C ILE A 36 -2.37 -1.19 -12.82
N THR A 37 -2.29 -1.84 -13.98
CA THR A 37 -1.19 -2.77 -14.32
C THR A 37 -0.48 -2.46 -15.64
N GLU A 38 -0.55 -1.24 -16.17
CA GLU A 38 0.26 -0.91 -17.37
C GLU A 38 1.75 -1.01 -16.99
N ALA A 39 2.40 -2.08 -17.44
CA ALA A 39 3.72 -2.53 -16.98
C ALA A 39 4.82 -1.46 -17.10
N ASP A 40 4.74 -0.63 -18.15
CA ASP A 40 5.77 0.36 -18.49
C ASP A 40 5.50 1.76 -17.93
N LYS A 41 4.37 1.94 -17.26
CA LYS A 41 3.96 3.23 -16.73
C LYS A 41 4.45 3.42 -15.31
N THR A 42 4.83 4.65 -15.01
CA THR A 42 5.20 5.08 -13.67
C THR A 42 4.01 5.77 -13.02
N TYR A 43 3.77 5.46 -11.75
CA TYR A 43 2.67 6.01 -10.97
C TYR A 43 3.21 6.73 -9.74
N LYS A 44 2.64 7.89 -9.43
CA LYS A 44 2.87 8.55 -8.14
C LYS A 44 1.90 7.96 -7.11
N VAL A 45 2.44 7.29 -6.09
CA VAL A 45 1.68 6.57 -5.06
C VAL A 45 2.03 7.05 -3.66
N ARG A 46 1.12 6.83 -2.71
CA ARG A 46 1.32 7.08 -1.29
C ARG A 46 1.49 5.78 -0.49
N MET A 47 2.36 5.82 0.51
CA MET A 47 2.54 4.82 1.56
C MET A 47 2.77 5.58 2.88
N GLY A 48 1.74 5.69 3.73
CA GLY A 48 1.86 6.52 4.92
C GLY A 48 2.11 7.99 4.56
N THR A 49 3.16 8.57 5.14
CA THR A 49 3.60 9.95 4.86
C THR A 49 4.44 10.08 3.60
N ILE A 50 4.85 8.96 2.98
CA ILE A 50 5.76 8.93 1.84
C ILE A 50 4.95 8.98 0.54
N GLU A 51 5.38 9.84 -0.38
CA GLU A 51 4.97 9.79 -1.79
C GLU A 51 6.15 9.31 -2.64
N LYS A 52 5.87 8.41 -3.59
CA LYS A 52 6.90 7.78 -4.41
C LYS A 52 6.41 7.55 -5.83
N GLU A 53 7.28 7.78 -6.81
CA GLU A 53 7.08 7.28 -8.16
C GLU A 53 7.51 5.81 -8.24
N ILE A 54 6.64 4.96 -8.81
CA ILE A 54 6.87 3.52 -8.84
C ILE A 54 6.42 2.89 -10.16
N LYS A 55 7.19 1.91 -10.64
CA LYS A 55 6.77 1.02 -11.73
C LYS A 55 6.17 -0.28 -11.18
N PRO A 56 5.28 -0.95 -11.92
CA PRO A 56 4.72 -2.24 -11.53
C PRO A 56 5.75 -3.30 -11.11
N SER A 57 6.90 -3.37 -11.78
CA SER A 57 7.98 -4.31 -11.45
C SER A 57 8.63 -4.06 -10.07
N GLU A 58 8.44 -2.90 -9.47
CA GLU A 58 9.08 -2.48 -8.21
C GLU A 58 8.14 -2.58 -7.00
N MET A 59 6.82 -2.71 -7.25
CA MET A 59 5.76 -2.57 -6.24
C MET A 59 5.95 -3.50 -5.05
N THR A 60 6.14 -4.80 -5.29
CA THR A 60 6.25 -5.80 -4.22
C THR A 60 7.43 -5.52 -3.29
N ASN A 61 8.60 -5.21 -3.85
CA ASN A 61 9.79 -4.93 -3.05
C ASN A 61 9.65 -3.59 -2.31
N ALA A 62 9.07 -2.58 -2.95
CA ALA A 62 8.81 -1.30 -2.29
C ALA A 62 7.86 -1.45 -1.10
N TRP A 63 6.79 -2.23 -1.25
CA TRP A 63 5.84 -2.51 -0.17
C TRP A 63 6.50 -3.26 0.98
N LYS A 64 7.22 -4.36 0.69
CA LYS A 64 7.91 -5.15 1.72
C LYS A 64 8.96 -4.35 2.47
N ASN A 65 9.76 -3.55 1.77
CA ASN A 65 10.75 -2.68 2.40
C ASN A 65 10.11 -1.57 3.24
N TYR A 66 8.96 -1.06 2.80
CA TYR A 66 8.23 -0.07 3.58
C TYR A 66 7.64 -0.70 4.84
N ILE A 67 6.98 -1.86 4.75
CA ILE A 67 6.19 -2.40 5.86
C ILE A 67 6.98 -3.31 6.81
N GLY A 68 8.03 -3.96 6.32
CA GLY A 68 8.80 -4.98 7.04
C GLY A 68 9.29 -4.52 8.40
N GLY A 69 9.12 -5.37 9.41
CA GLY A 69 9.52 -5.13 10.80
C GLY A 69 8.65 -4.12 11.56
N LYS A 70 7.64 -3.49 10.92
CA LYS A 70 6.80 -2.49 11.60
C LYS A 70 5.77 -3.15 12.50
N LYS A 71 5.55 -2.50 13.65
CA LYS A 71 4.51 -2.86 14.62
C LYS A 71 3.19 -2.19 14.27
N VAL A 72 2.11 -2.92 14.55
CA VAL A 72 0.73 -2.47 14.37
C VAL A 72 0.07 -2.40 15.75
N LEU A 73 -0.58 -1.29 16.03
CA LEU A 73 -1.45 -1.11 17.17
C LEU A 73 -2.82 -1.69 16.82
N ASN A 74 -3.35 -2.51 17.73
CA ASN A 74 -4.69 -3.05 17.60
C ASN A 74 -5.72 -1.91 17.62
N PRO A 75 -6.73 -1.92 16.73
CA PRO A 75 -7.68 -0.81 16.59
C PRO A 75 -8.63 -0.68 17.79
N THR A 76 -8.92 -1.77 18.52
CA THR A 76 -9.83 -1.76 19.68
C THR A 76 -9.19 -1.12 20.90
N TYR A 77 -7.90 -1.36 21.13
CA TYR A 77 -7.22 -0.99 22.37
C TYR A 77 -6.11 0.04 22.17
N ASN A 78 -5.81 0.40 20.92
CA ASN A 78 -4.74 1.31 20.52
C ASN A 78 -3.37 0.97 21.17
N SER A 79 -3.07 -0.32 21.30
CA SER A 79 -1.83 -0.81 21.87
C SER A 79 -1.29 -2.01 21.09
N TYR A 80 -0.02 -2.31 21.28
CA TYR A 80 0.66 -3.39 20.57
C TYR A 80 0.36 -4.74 21.24
N PHE A 81 -0.37 -5.61 20.55
CA PHE A 81 -0.68 -6.99 21.00
C PHE A 81 0.16 -8.03 20.29
N GLY A 82 1.43 -7.71 19.98
CA GLY A 82 2.24 -8.58 19.14
C GLY A 82 1.77 -8.62 17.69
N TRP A 83 1.17 -7.53 17.19
CA TRP A 83 0.75 -7.41 15.80
C TRP A 83 1.83 -6.71 14.98
N TYR A 84 2.31 -7.33 13.91
CA TYR A 84 3.43 -6.78 13.14
C TYR A 84 3.46 -7.32 11.72
N PHE A 85 4.23 -6.64 10.88
CA PHE A 85 4.64 -7.15 9.58
C PHE A 85 6.04 -7.74 9.70
N GLU A 86 6.21 -8.99 9.28
CA GLU A 86 7.50 -9.68 9.35
C GLU A 86 8.50 -9.07 8.37
N ASP A 87 9.74 -8.92 8.82
CA ASP A 87 10.81 -8.37 8.01
C ASP A 87 11.16 -9.31 6.84
N GLY A 88 11.47 -8.74 5.68
CA GLY A 88 11.76 -9.47 4.44
C GLY A 88 10.55 -10.10 3.73
N THR A 89 9.62 -10.73 4.44
CA THR A 89 8.41 -11.33 3.82
C THR A 89 7.27 -10.33 3.69
N GLY A 90 7.12 -9.44 4.68
CA GLY A 90 5.98 -8.55 4.82
C GLY A 90 4.70 -9.27 5.25
N ASP A 91 4.79 -10.52 5.71
CA ASP A 91 3.64 -11.28 6.22
C ASP A 91 3.06 -10.61 7.46
N TYR A 92 1.74 -10.64 7.60
CA TYR A 92 1.04 -10.04 8.73
C TYR A 92 0.88 -11.06 9.85
N TRP A 93 1.34 -10.70 11.04
CA TRP A 93 1.32 -11.55 12.22
C TRP A 93 0.48 -10.93 13.33
N GLU A 94 -0.20 -11.80 14.06
CA GLU A 94 -0.89 -11.46 15.31
C GLU A 94 -0.55 -12.54 16.34
N ALA A 95 -0.09 -12.16 17.54
CA ALA A 95 0.25 -13.13 18.58
C ALA A 95 -0.92 -14.03 19.00
N SER A 96 -2.15 -13.53 18.93
CA SER A 96 -3.37 -14.28 19.22
C SER A 96 -3.72 -15.32 18.14
N TYR A 97 -3.38 -15.06 16.88
CA TYR A 97 -3.74 -15.96 15.79
C TYR A 97 -2.86 -17.22 15.84
N LYS A 98 -3.50 -18.39 16.04
CA LYS A 98 -2.82 -19.68 16.21
C LYS A 98 -1.61 -19.61 17.16
N GLN A 99 -1.73 -18.84 18.24
CA GLN A 99 -0.68 -18.64 19.26
C GLN A 99 0.64 -18.12 18.67
N GLY A 100 0.58 -17.30 17.61
CA GLY A 100 1.76 -16.71 16.97
C GLY A 100 2.65 -17.72 16.26
N LYS A 101 2.14 -18.92 15.92
CA LYS A 101 2.90 -19.96 15.20
C LYS A 101 2.80 -19.85 13.69
N TYR A 102 1.84 -19.06 13.18
CA TYR A 102 1.59 -18.88 11.76
C TYR A 102 1.22 -17.43 11.47
N PRO A 103 1.57 -16.90 10.30
CA PRO A 103 1.13 -15.57 9.89
C PRO A 103 -0.39 -15.57 9.78
N ARG A 104 -1.00 -14.49 10.28
CA ARG A 104 -2.42 -14.20 10.17
C ARG A 104 -2.82 -13.98 8.72
N ALA A 105 -1.98 -13.30 7.95
CA ALA A 105 -2.13 -13.14 6.52
C ALA A 105 -0.77 -13.20 5.82
N LYS A 106 -0.72 -13.89 4.69
CA LYS A 106 0.50 -14.05 3.89
C LYS A 106 0.56 -13.02 2.77
N CYS A 107 1.71 -12.37 2.60
CA CYS A 107 1.96 -11.37 1.56
C CYS A 107 2.28 -12.06 0.22
N TYR A 108 1.47 -11.77 -0.79
CA TYR A 108 1.62 -12.30 -2.15
C TYR A 108 2.20 -11.29 -3.14
N GLY A 109 2.26 -10.01 -2.77
CA GLY A 109 2.77 -8.96 -3.62
C GLY A 109 2.24 -7.59 -3.21
N ALA A 110 2.28 -6.65 -4.15
CA ALA A 110 1.63 -5.36 -4.00
C ALA A 110 0.99 -4.92 -5.32
N THR A 111 0.04 -3.99 -5.21
CA THR A 111 -0.68 -3.39 -6.33
C THR A 111 -0.96 -1.91 -6.04
N ILE A 112 -1.51 -1.20 -7.01
CA ILE A 112 -1.99 0.17 -6.86
C ILE A 112 -3.50 0.19 -6.99
N CYS A 113 -4.16 0.82 -6.02
CA CYS A 113 -5.56 1.21 -6.13
C CYS A 113 -5.72 2.68 -5.76
N SER A 114 -6.67 3.35 -6.42
CA SER A 114 -7.11 4.70 -6.02
C SER A 114 -7.77 4.66 -4.63
N ASN A 115 -7.89 5.78 -3.93
CA ASN A 115 -8.86 6.04 -2.88
C ASN A 115 -9.01 7.52 -2.66
N ASN A 116 -10.23 8.06 -2.86
CA ASN A 116 -10.51 9.49 -2.85
C ASN A 116 -9.45 10.27 -3.64
N ASP A 117 -9.30 9.91 -4.92
CA ASP A 117 -8.33 10.48 -5.88
C ASP A 117 -6.84 10.33 -5.50
N THR A 118 -6.51 9.59 -4.45
CA THR A 118 -5.13 9.27 -4.07
C THR A 118 -4.79 7.86 -4.49
N LEU A 119 -3.72 7.66 -5.27
CA LEU A 119 -3.18 6.32 -5.51
C LEU A 119 -2.38 5.87 -4.30
N TYR A 120 -2.71 4.69 -3.78
CA TYR A 120 -1.94 4.05 -2.71
C TYR A 120 -1.23 2.82 -3.26
N LEU A 121 0.01 2.60 -2.81
CA LEU A 121 0.59 1.27 -2.91
C LEU A 121 -0.06 0.40 -1.82
N MET A 122 -0.65 -0.71 -2.23
CA MET A 122 -1.37 -1.62 -1.35
C MET A 122 -0.72 -3.01 -1.39
N GLY A 123 -0.47 -3.62 -0.24
CA GLY A 123 -0.05 -5.02 -0.20
C GLY A 123 -1.21 -5.95 -0.52
N VAL A 124 -0.94 -7.01 -1.27
CA VAL A 124 -1.89 -8.08 -1.61
C VAL A 124 -1.65 -9.26 -0.68
N TYR A 125 -2.66 -9.61 0.09
CA TYR A 125 -2.55 -10.62 1.15
C TYR A 125 -3.60 -11.71 1.02
N TYR A 126 -3.25 -12.92 1.43
CA TYR A 126 -4.22 -13.97 1.70
C TYR A 126 -4.43 -14.11 3.22
N ASN A 127 -5.67 -13.92 3.65
CA ASN A 127 -6.07 -13.79 5.03
C ASN A 127 -6.56 -15.15 5.58
N TYR A 128 -5.89 -15.74 6.57
CA TYR A 128 -6.23 -17.09 7.05
C TYR A 128 -7.29 -17.15 8.17
N TYR A 129 -7.80 -16.00 8.61
CA TYR A 129 -8.77 -15.86 9.70
C TYR A 129 -9.84 -14.84 9.34
N THR A 130 -10.77 -15.27 8.51
CA THR A 130 -11.80 -14.38 7.93
C THR A 130 -13.05 -14.25 8.77
N LYS A 131 -13.18 -14.94 9.93
CA LYS A 131 -14.39 -15.03 10.79
C LYS A 131 -15.65 -14.34 10.20
N GLY A 132 -16.35 -15.05 9.32
CA GLY A 132 -17.62 -14.60 8.74
C GLY A 132 -17.52 -13.75 7.46
N MET A 133 -16.31 -13.45 6.96
CA MET A 133 -16.11 -12.80 5.67
C MET A 133 -16.12 -13.83 4.53
N PRO A 134 -16.77 -13.52 3.39
CA PRO A 134 -16.89 -14.44 2.27
C PRO A 134 -15.58 -14.63 1.48
N ASN A 135 -14.63 -13.71 1.64
CA ASN A 135 -13.40 -13.65 0.86
C ASN A 135 -12.17 -13.60 1.77
N ASN A 136 -11.10 -14.27 1.33
CA ASN A 136 -9.84 -14.35 2.05
C ASN A 136 -8.77 -13.44 1.45
N TRP A 137 -8.86 -13.03 0.19
CA TRP A 137 -7.91 -12.04 -0.29
C TRP A 137 -8.23 -10.67 0.27
N MET A 138 -7.17 -9.95 0.63
CA MET A 138 -7.28 -8.60 1.15
C MET A 138 -6.21 -7.69 0.55
N LEU A 139 -6.57 -6.42 0.39
CA LEU A 139 -5.63 -5.34 0.14
C LEU A 139 -5.42 -4.56 1.43
N ILE A 140 -4.17 -4.20 1.74
CA ILE A 140 -3.83 -3.34 2.88
C ILE A 140 -3.11 -2.10 2.36
N TYR A 141 -3.51 -0.93 2.82
CA TYR A 141 -2.79 0.32 2.58
C TYR A 141 -2.70 1.17 3.85
N ILE A 142 -1.70 2.04 3.88
CA ILE A 142 -1.40 2.89 5.03
C ILE A 142 -1.71 4.34 4.69
N GLN A 143 -2.59 4.95 5.49
CA GLN A 143 -2.91 6.37 5.40
C GLN A 143 -1.80 7.25 6.00
N SER A 144 -1.81 8.54 5.70
CA SER A 144 -0.77 9.49 6.15
C SER A 144 -0.69 9.66 7.66
N ASP A 145 -1.74 9.27 8.40
CA ASP A 145 -1.77 9.23 9.86
C ASP A 145 -1.40 7.86 10.44
N GLY A 146 -0.93 6.94 9.59
CA GLY A 146 -0.48 5.59 9.95
C GLY A 146 -1.59 4.56 10.06
N GLN A 147 -2.86 4.94 9.87
CA GLN A 147 -3.96 3.98 9.94
C GLN A 147 -3.87 2.96 8.81
N GLU A 148 -4.01 1.69 9.20
CA GLU A 148 -4.16 0.57 8.30
C GLU A 148 -5.62 0.46 7.88
N ARG A 149 -5.85 0.54 6.57
CA ARG A 149 -7.16 0.38 5.95
C ARG A 149 -7.04 -0.70 4.89
N GLY A 150 -8.17 -1.25 4.46
CA GLY A 150 -8.09 -2.29 3.46
C GLY A 150 -9.39 -2.60 2.73
N TYR A 151 -9.27 -3.57 1.84
CA TYR A 151 -10.37 -4.13 1.08
C TYR A 151 -10.33 -5.65 1.20
N TYR A 152 -11.47 -6.31 0.98
CA TYR A 152 -11.57 -7.76 0.79
C TYR A 152 -12.18 -8.10 -0.57
N GLY A 153 -11.78 -9.23 -1.15
CA GLY A 153 -12.16 -9.63 -2.51
C GLY A 153 -11.53 -10.95 -2.93
N GLY A 154 -11.60 -11.30 -4.21
CA GLY A 154 -10.81 -12.40 -4.80
C GLY A 154 -11.17 -13.83 -4.37
N GLY A 155 -12.23 -14.04 -3.58
CA GLY A 155 -12.68 -15.37 -3.16
C GLY A 155 -11.90 -15.97 -1.99
N SER A 156 -12.15 -17.26 -1.73
CA SER A 156 -11.62 -18.02 -0.59
C SER A 156 -10.63 -19.12 -0.98
N ASN A 157 -10.14 -19.13 -2.22
CA ASN A 157 -9.18 -20.11 -2.72
C ASN A 157 -7.82 -19.44 -2.93
N GLU A 158 -6.85 -19.76 -2.07
CA GLU A 158 -5.49 -19.22 -2.14
C GLU A 158 -4.76 -19.52 -3.45
N ASN A 159 -5.15 -20.57 -4.17
CA ASN A 159 -4.52 -20.93 -5.44
C ASN A 159 -5.04 -20.08 -6.62
N ILE A 160 -6.14 -19.35 -6.42
CA ILE A 160 -6.71 -18.44 -7.41
C ILE A 160 -6.37 -17.02 -6.97
N LYS A 161 -5.29 -16.46 -7.54
CA LYS A 161 -4.83 -15.13 -7.20
C LYS A 161 -5.76 -14.06 -7.76
N PRO A 162 -5.94 -12.92 -7.07
CA PRO A 162 -6.66 -11.78 -7.61
C PRO A 162 -5.98 -11.28 -8.88
N ASP A 163 -6.82 -10.85 -9.83
CA ASP A 163 -6.43 -10.19 -11.05
C ASP A 163 -7.19 -8.86 -11.22
N ASN A 164 -7.02 -8.21 -12.37
CA ASN A 164 -7.62 -6.91 -12.66
C ASN A 164 -9.16 -6.92 -12.72
N SER A 165 -9.78 -8.10 -12.83
CA SER A 165 -11.23 -8.26 -12.79
C SER A 165 -11.77 -8.44 -11.37
N THR A 166 -10.88 -8.55 -10.37
CA THR A 166 -11.29 -8.77 -8.98
C THR A 166 -12.01 -7.56 -8.44
N GLU A 167 -13.25 -7.77 -7.99
CA GLU A 167 -14.00 -6.77 -7.24
C GLU A 167 -13.49 -6.69 -5.80
N TRP A 168 -13.18 -5.47 -5.37
CA TRP A 168 -12.71 -5.18 -4.02
C TRP A 168 -13.76 -4.39 -3.24
N THR A 169 -14.12 -4.89 -2.07
CA THR A 169 -15.04 -4.21 -1.15
C THR A 169 -14.24 -3.61 0.00
N HIS A 170 -14.39 -2.31 0.24
CA HIS A 170 -13.71 -1.63 1.35
C HIS A 170 -14.22 -2.19 2.69
N TYR A 171 -13.32 -2.43 3.65
CA TYR A 171 -13.74 -2.84 4.98
C TYR A 171 -14.54 -1.72 5.66
N THR A 172 -15.57 -2.08 6.40
CA THR A 172 -16.37 -1.15 7.19
C THR A 172 -16.30 -1.47 8.68
N SER A 173 -16.81 -0.58 9.52
CA SER A 173 -17.01 -0.86 10.95
C SER A 173 -17.80 -2.17 11.15
N PRO A 174 -17.43 -3.03 12.13
CA PRO A 174 -16.44 -2.80 13.19
C PRO A 174 -15.00 -3.22 12.84
N VAL A 175 -14.73 -3.63 11.60
CA VAL A 175 -13.42 -4.15 11.17
C VAL A 175 -12.46 -3.04 10.79
N ASP A 176 -12.98 -1.92 10.28
CA ASP A 176 -12.20 -0.77 9.81
C ASP A 176 -12.13 0.33 10.89
N PRO A 177 -10.94 0.90 11.21
CA PRO A 177 -9.62 0.59 10.65
C PRO A 177 -9.09 -0.77 11.11
N LEU A 178 -8.23 -1.38 10.29
CA LEU A 178 -7.62 -2.68 10.59
C LEU A 178 -6.59 -2.59 11.72
N GLY A 179 -5.95 -1.43 11.87
CA GLY A 179 -4.91 -1.17 12.87
C GLY A 179 -4.24 0.17 12.62
N LYS A 180 -3.10 0.39 13.29
CA LYS A 180 -2.30 1.61 13.10
C LYS A 180 -0.81 1.31 13.25
N LEU A 181 0.00 1.70 12.27
CA LEU A 181 1.45 1.58 12.41
C LEU A 181 1.99 2.51 13.50
N THR A 182 3.01 2.07 14.23
CA THR A 182 3.67 2.94 15.23
C THR A 182 4.67 3.91 14.60
N ASN A 183 5.24 3.55 13.44
CA ASN A 183 6.20 4.35 12.67
C ASN A 183 5.80 4.30 11.19
N TYR A 184 5.35 5.39 10.55
CA TYR A 184 4.69 5.36 9.22
C TYR A 184 5.04 6.50 8.27
#